data_AF-I4HZU6-F1
#
_entry.id   AF-I4HZU6-F1
#
_cell.length_a   1.000
_cell.length_b   1.000
_cell.length_c   1.000
_cell.angle_alpha   90.00
_cell.angle_beta   90.00
_cell.angle_gamma   90.00
#
_symmetry.space_group_name_H-M   'P 1'
#
loop_
_entity.id
_entity.type
_entity.pdbx_description
1 polymer ?
#
loop_
_entity_poly.entity_id
_entity_poly.type
_entity_poly.pdbx_seq_one_letter_code
_entity_poly.pdbx_strand_id
1 'polypeptide(L)' 'MPNLILECLPAYSPDLNIIELVWHSTKEFIAHRLFKSVEELESLLHQLLNKGDLIRVC' A
#
# COMPACT_ATOMS: atom_id res chain seq x y z
N MET A 1 24.43 0.07 9.26
CA MET A 1 23.71 -0.92 8.45
C MET A 1 24.61 -1.35 7.29
N PRO A 2 25.36 -2.46 7.40
CA PRO A 2 26.40 -2.77 6.40
C PRO A 2 25.93 -3.55 5.16
N ASN A 3 24.67 -3.98 5.06
CA ASN A 3 24.20 -4.90 4.00
C ASN A 3 22.99 -4.37 3.18
N LEU A 4 22.79 -3.06 3.10
CA LEU A 4 21.71 -2.49 2.29
C LEU A 4 22.21 -2.24 0.87
N ILE A 5 21.66 -2.98 -0.10
CA ILE A 5 21.89 -2.72 -1.53
C ILE A 5 20.80 -1.76 -2.01
N LEU A 6 21.21 -0.67 -2.64
CA LEU A 6 20.29 0.29 -3.24
C LEU A 6 20.05 -0.10 -4.69
N GLU A 7 18.80 -0.48 -4.99
CA GLU A 7 18.36 -0.72 -6.36
C GLU A 7 18.15 0.62 -7.08
N CYS A 8 18.57 0.67 -8.35
CA CYS A 8 18.38 1.85 -9.18
C CYS A 8 16.94 1.93 -9.67
N LEU A 9 16.23 3.00 -9.30
CA LEU A 9 14.90 3.32 -9.82
C LEU A 9 15.01 4.55 -10.74
N PRO A 10 14.73 4.43 -12.05
CA PRO A 10 14.75 5.58 -12.95
C PRO A 10 13.73 6.64 -12.55
N ALA A 11 14.03 7.90 -12.88
CA ALA A 11 13.11 9.00 -12.61
C ALA A 11 11.75 8.77 -13.26
N TYR A 12 10.67 9.17 -12.57
CA TYR A 12 9.30 9.09 -13.05
C TYR A 12 8.86 7.68 -13.51
N SER A 13 9.42 6.63 -12.89
CA SER A 13 9.08 5.24 -13.20
C SER A 13 8.31 4.56 -12.06
N PRO A 14 7.09 5.02 -11.72
CA PRO A 14 6.28 4.42 -10.66
C PRO A 14 5.95 2.95 -10.96
N ASP A 15 5.79 2.59 -12.24
CA ASP A 15 5.46 1.23 -12.68
C ASP A 15 6.53 0.19 -12.30
N LEU A 16 7.76 0.63 -12.07
CA LEU A 16 8.87 -0.22 -11.64
C LEU A 16 8.94 -0.38 -10.12
N ASN A 17 8.17 0.40 -9.36
CA ASN A 17 8.14 0.36 -7.90
C ASN A 17 6.93 -0.47 -7.44
N ILE A 18 7.20 -1.65 -6.89
CA ILE A 18 6.17 -2.61 -6.42
C ILE A 18 5.18 -1.97 -5.43
N ILE A 19 5.61 -0.96 -4.67
CA ILE A 19 4.73 -0.27 -3.71
C ILE A 19 3.52 0.40 -4.38
N GLU A 20 3.64 0.79 -5.64
CA GLU A 20 2.54 1.41 -6.39
C GLU A 20 1.38 0.43 -6.59
N LEU A 21 1.67 -0.85 -6.85
CA LEU A 21 0.66 -1.89 -6.93
C LEU A 21 -0.07 -2.08 -5.60
N VAL A 22 0.68 -2.12 -4.50
CA VAL A 22 0.11 -2.25 -3.15
C VAL A 22 -0.82 -1.08 -2.84
N TRP A 23 -0.38 0.15 -3.12
CA TRP A 23 -1.19 1.34 -2.88
C TRP A 23 -2.39 1.45 -3.82
N HIS A 24 -2.25 1.02 -5.07
CA HIS A 24 -3.34 0.96 -6.01
C HIS A 24 -4.47 0.07 -5.49
N SER A 25 -4.18 -1.21 -5.19
CA SER A 25 -5.17 -2.16 -4.66
C SER A 25 -5.75 -1.72 -3.31
N THR A 26 -4.93 -1.13 -2.43
CA THR A 26 -5.41 -0.62 -1.14
C THR A 26 -6.41 0.52 -1.32
N LYS A 27 -6.11 1.47 -2.21
CA LYS A 27 -7.00 2.60 -2.52
C LYS A 27 -8.31 2.13 -3.16
N GLU A 28 -8.25 1.15 -4.05
CA GLU A 28 -9.45 0.52 -4.61
C GLU A 28 -10.31 -0.13 -3.54
N PHE A 29 -9.72 -0.86 -2.59
CA PHE A 29 -10.46 -1.52 -1.52
C PHE A 29 -11.20 -0.54 -0.61
N ILE A 30 -10.58 0.59 -0.27
CA ILE A 30 -11.17 1.62 0.60
C ILE A 30 -12.02 2.63 -0.17
N ALA A 31 -12.05 2.56 -1.50
CA ALA A 31 -12.85 3.45 -2.32
C ALA A 31 -14.32 3.39 -1.89
N HIS A 32 -14.99 4.55 -1.93
CA HIS A 32 -16.40 4.70 -1.55
C HIS A 32 -16.75 4.35 -0.09
N ARG A 33 -15.76 4.18 0.80
CA ARG A 33 -15.99 4.04 2.24
C ARG A 33 -15.84 5.39 2.94
N LEU A 34 -16.68 5.63 3.94
CA LEU A 34 -16.55 6.76 4.85
C LEU A 34 -16.02 6.27 6.19
N PHE A 35 -15.07 7.01 6.75
CA PHE A 35 -14.48 6.75 8.06
C PHE A 35 -14.88 7.88 9.01
N LYS A 36 -15.16 7.52 10.26
CA LYS A 36 -15.54 8.46 11.32
C LYS A 36 -14.33 9.17 11.91
N SER A 37 -13.14 8.58 11.81
CA SER A 37 -11.90 9.17 12.28
C SER A 37 -10.68 8.63 11.53
N VAL A 38 -9.52 9.27 11.74
CA VAL A 38 -8.26 8.84 11.13
C VAL A 38 -7.79 7.51 11.72
N GLU A 39 -8.05 7.26 13.01
CA GLU A 39 -7.69 6.04 13.71
C GLU A 39 -8.45 4.82 13.16
N GLU A 40 -9.70 5.01 12.73
CA GLU A 40 -10.47 3.95 12.06
C GLU A 40 -9.83 3.55 10.72
N LEU A 41 -9.42 4.55 9.92
CA LEU A 41 -8.70 4.30 8.67
C LEU A 41 -7.35 3.63 8.93
N GLU A 42 -6.57 4.11 9.90
CA GLU A 42 -5.27 3.55 10.26
C GLU A 42 -5.39 2.09 10.71
N SER A 43 -6.36 1.79 11.57
CA SER A 43 -6.63 0.42 12.03
C SER A 43 -6.94 -0.50 10.85
N LEU A 44 -7.79 -0.06 9.92
CA LEU A 44 -8.09 -0.81 8.71
C LEU A 44 -6.83 -1.03 7.84
N LEU A 45 -6.04 0.02 7.59
CA LEU A 45 -4.80 -0.09 6.80
C LEU A 45 -3.81 -1.05 7.47
N HIS A 46 -3.70 -1.04 8.79
CA HIS A 46 -2.86 -1.97 9.53
C HIS A 46 -3.32 -3.42 9.35
N GLN A 47 -4.63 -3.68 9.35
CA GLN A 47 -5.16 -5.01 9.04
C GLN A 47 -4.83 -5.43 7.60
N LEU A 48 -5.11 -4.57 6.62
CA LEU A 48 -4.91 -4.89 5.21
C LEU A 48 -3.44 -5.12 4.86
N LEU A 49 -2.56 -4.21 5.26
CA LEU A 49 -1.16 -4.18 4.82
C LEU A 49 -0.24 -5.04 5.67
N ASN A 50 -0.52 -5.20 6.97
CA ASN A 50 0.39 -5.91 7.89
C ASN A 50 -0.13 -7.28 8.33
N LYS A 51 -1.44 -7.54 8.28
CA LYS A 51 -2.02 -8.86 8.61
C LYS A 51 -2.32 -9.73 7.40
N GLY A 52 -2.13 -9.20 6.18
CA GLY A 52 -2.33 -9.94 4.93
C GLY A 52 -3.79 -10.05 4.50
N ASP A 53 -4.67 -9.22 5.07
CA ASP A 53 -6.11 -9.23 4.75
C ASP A 53 -6.44 -8.51 3.43
N LEU A 54 -5.44 -7.91 2.76
CA LEU A 54 -5.60 -7.32 1.44
C LEU A 54 -5.79 -8.44 0.38
N ILE A 55 -7.03 -8.85 0.18
CA ILE A 55 -7.40 -9.77 -0.90
C ILE A 55 -7.32 -9.01 -2.22
N ARG A 56 -6.60 -9.59 -3.19
CA ARG A 56 -6.46 -9.07 -4.54
C ARG A 56 -7.85 -8.99 -5.19
N VAL A 57 -8.39 -7.79 -5.33
CA VAL A 57 -9.55 -7.53 -6.19
C VAL A 57 -9.00 -7.52 -7.61
N CYS A 58 -9.27 -8.57 -8.39
CA CYS A 58 -9.02 -8.63 -9.83
C CYS A 58 -10.36 -8.60 -10.55
#